data_AF-A0A1A0K423-F1
#
_entry.id   AF-A0A1A0K423-F1
#
_cell.length_a   1.000
_cell.length_b   1.000
_cell.length_c   1.000
_cell.angle_alpha   90.00
_cell.angle_beta   90.00
_cell.angle_gamma   90.00
#
_symmetry.space_group_name_H-M   'P 1'
#
loop_
_entity.id
_entity.type
_entity.pdbx_description
1 polymer ?
#
loop_
_entity_poly.entity_id
_entity_poly.type
_entity_poly.pdbx_seq_one_letter_code
_entity_poly.pdbx_strand_id
1 'polypeptide(L)'
;MNANDLQLIRNASLIAARSHETDSESVPGTTRADLNSELTARYMAEVRQYSRRLSQVVNDTDLLRTLKVILPDDTLSVSGLYGLGFFTQAAEPALRVTAAVRMPEGFGGPRNRNIETFEGAVPDLLEDAVA
;
A
#
# COMPACT_ATOMS: atom_id res chain seq x y z
N MET A 1 0.39 -36.78 3.35
CA MET A 1 1.06 -35.50 3.68
C MET A 1 2.25 -35.81 4.56
N ASN A 2 3.44 -35.33 4.17
CA ASN A 2 4.65 -35.50 4.97
C ASN A 2 4.79 -34.36 6.00
N ALA A 3 5.75 -34.48 6.92
CA ALA A 3 5.98 -33.48 7.97
C ALA A 3 6.40 -32.10 7.44
N ASN A 4 7.00 -32.06 6.25
CA ASN A 4 7.43 -30.84 5.57
C ASN A 4 6.22 -30.09 4.96
N ASP A 5 5.25 -30.82 4.38
CA ASP A 5 4.00 -30.24 3.86
C ASP A 5 3.21 -29.55 4.98
N LEU A 6 3.20 -30.15 6.18
CA LEU A 6 2.55 -29.58 7.37
C LEU A 6 3.27 -28.33 7.89
N GLN A 7 4.60 -28.31 7.86
CA GLN A 7 5.40 -27.11 8.18
C GLN A 7 5.14 -25.99 7.18
N LEU A 8 5.05 -26.32 5.90
CA LEU A 8 4.83 -25.35 4.84
C LEU A 8 3.44 -24.71 4.94
N ILE A 9 2.40 -25.50 5.22
CA ILE A 9 1.04 -25.00 5.47
C ILE A 9 0.99 -24.14 6.74
N ARG A 10 1.68 -24.54 7.82
CA ARG A 10 1.73 -23.74 9.06
C ARG A 10 2.46 -22.40 8.86
N ASN A 11 3.54 -22.38 8.09
CA ASN A 11 4.24 -21.13 7.78
C ASN A 11 3.39 -20.23 6.90
N ALA A 12 2.73 -20.79 5.88
CA ALA A 12 1.81 -20.04 5.02
C ALA A 12 0.65 -19.43 5.83
N SER A 13 0.08 -20.18 6.78
CA SER A 13 -1.00 -19.66 7.63
C SER A 13 -0.52 -18.60 8.62
N LEU A 14 0.69 -18.72 9.16
CA LEU A 14 1.30 -17.68 10.01
C LEU A 14 1.57 -16.39 9.24
N ILE A 15 2.08 -16.50 8.01
CA ILE A 15 2.31 -15.35 7.12
C ILE A 15 0.97 -14.67 6.79
N ALA A 16 -0.06 -15.45 6.46
CA ALA A 16 -1.39 -14.93 6.14
C ALA A 16 -2.12 -14.31 7.36
N ALA A 17 -1.92 -14.86 8.57
CA ALA A 17 -2.43 -14.26 9.79
C ALA A 17 -1.71 -12.95 10.10
N ARG A 18 -0.38 -12.92 9.93
CA ARG A 18 0.44 -11.74 10.20
C ARG A 18 0.14 -10.58 9.24
N SER A 19 -0.14 -10.86 7.97
CA SER A 19 -0.50 -9.80 7.00
C SER A 19 -1.75 -9.03 7.41
N HIS A 20 -2.71 -9.66 8.11
CA HIS A 20 -3.94 -9.00 8.54
C HIS A 20 -3.73 -8.05 9.75
N GLU A 21 -2.67 -8.26 10.53
CA GLU A 21 -2.25 -7.35 11.61
C GLU A 21 -1.37 -6.21 11.09
N THR A 22 -0.50 -6.50 10.10
CA THR A 22 0.48 -5.52 9.56
C THR A 22 -0.18 -4.26 9.01
N ASP A 23 -1.31 -4.36 8.32
CA ASP A 23 -1.96 -3.20 7.68
C ASP A 23 -2.42 -2.12 8.69
N SER A 24 -2.68 -2.52 9.93
CA SER A 24 -3.10 -1.62 11.02
C SER A 24 -1.95 -1.20 11.93
N GLU A 25 -0.73 -1.70 11.72
CA GLU A 25 0.44 -1.31 12.50
C GLU A 25 0.80 0.16 12.24
N SER A 26 1.34 0.81 13.27
CA SER A 26 1.90 2.15 13.17
C SER A 26 3.18 2.14 12.35
N VAL A 27 3.34 3.15 11.48
CA VAL A 27 4.61 3.49 10.86
C VAL A 27 5.24 4.63 11.65
N PRO A 28 6.23 4.37 12.53
CA PRO A 28 6.77 5.39 13.41
C PRO A 28 7.41 6.56 12.66
N GLY A 29 7.23 7.78 13.18
CA GLY A 29 7.80 9.00 12.60
C GLY A 29 7.02 9.57 11.42
N THR A 30 5.95 8.89 10.99
CA THR A 30 5.02 9.43 9.99
C THR A 30 3.95 10.30 10.64
N THR A 31 3.37 11.16 9.84
CA THR A 31 2.32 12.10 10.20
C THR A 31 1.34 12.25 9.03
N ARG A 32 0.23 12.96 9.26
CA ARG A 32 -0.68 13.36 8.18
C ARG A 32 0.01 14.11 7.03
N ALA A 33 1.12 14.80 7.28
CA ALA A 33 1.84 15.55 6.25
C ALA A 33 2.53 14.64 5.21
N ASP A 34 2.73 13.37 5.54
CA ASP A 34 3.34 12.37 4.65
C ASP A 34 2.32 11.77 3.66
N LEU A 35 1.05 12.16 3.76
CA LEU A 35 0.00 11.78 2.80
C LEU A 35 0.05 12.64 1.53
N ASN A 36 -0.24 12.01 0.39
CA ASN A 36 -0.52 12.72 -0.85
C ASN A 36 -1.83 13.52 -0.68
N SER A 37 -1.71 14.84 -0.61
CA SER A 37 -2.83 15.73 -0.29
C SER A 37 -3.97 15.69 -1.32
N GLU A 38 -3.65 15.57 -2.60
CA GLU A 38 -4.64 15.52 -3.68
C GLU A 38 -5.39 14.18 -3.67
N LEU A 39 -4.65 13.08 -3.64
CA LEU A 39 -5.21 11.74 -3.57
C LEU A 39 -6.08 11.56 -2.31
N THR A 40 -5.60 12.05 -1.17
CA THR A 40 -6.34 12.00 0.10
C THR A 40 -7.63 12.81 0.03
N ALA A 41 -7.60 14.01 -0.55
CA ALA A 41 -8.80 14.84 -0.71
C ALA A 41 -9.85 14.16 -1.61
N ARG A 42 -9.42 13.58 -2.74
CA ARG A 42 -10.28 12.82 -3.65
C ARG A 42 -10.90 11.62 -2.94
N TYR A 43 -10.10 10.81 -2.27
CA TYR A 43 -10.56 9.64 -1.55
C TYR A 43 -11.59 9.99 -0.45
N MET A 44 -11.33 11.02 0.36
CA MET A 44 -12.27 11.44 1.40
C MET A 44 -13.60 11.95 0.81
N ALA A 45 -13.57 12.67 -0.32
CA ALA A 45 -14.77 13.11 -1.01
C ALA A 45 -15.61 11.92 -1.50
N GLU A 46 -14.97 10.94 -2.14
CA GLU A 46 -15.63 9.72 -2.60
C GLU A 46 -16.23 8.93 -1.42
N VAL A 47 -15.46 8.71 -0.36
CA VAL A 47 -15.93 8.00 0.84
C VAL A 47 -17.19 8.65 1.43
N ARG A 48 -17.20 9.99 1.54
CA ARG A 48 -18.37 10.75 2.00
C ARG A 48 -19.56 10.62 1.04
N GLN A 49 -19.30 10.57 -0.26
CA GLN A 49 -20.36 10.40 -1.27
C GLN A 49 -21.01 9.01 -1.17
N TYR A 50 -20.22 7.96 -0.98
CA TYR A 50 -20.72 6.57 -1.03
C TYR A 50 -21.22 6.03 0.31
N SER A 51 -20.79 6.60 1.44
CA SER A 51 -21.19 6.13 2.77
C SER A 51 -21.93 7.20 3.57
N ARG A 52 -23.24 7.00 3.75
CA ARG A 52 -24.07 7.86 4.61
C ARG A 52 -23.54 7.98 6.05
N ARG A 53 -22.91 6.92 6.58
CA ARG A 53 -22.33 6.97 7.94
C ARG A 53 -21.07 7.85 7.97
N LEU A 54 -20.21 7.71 6.97
CA LEU A 54 -18.95 8.46 6.91
C LEU A 54 -19.17 9.90 6.48
N SER A 55 -20.25 10.20 5.74
CA SER A 55 -20.64 11.57 5.39
C SER A 55 -21.00 12.42 6.62
N GLN A 56 -21.39 11.79 7.73
CA GLN A 56 -21.71 12.46 8.99
C GLN A 56 -20.48 12.86 9.80
N VAL A 57 -19.29 12.32 9.49
CA VAL A 57 -18.04 12.66 10.17
C VAL A 57 -17.53 13.97 9.59
N VAL A 58 -17.76 15.10 10.26
CA VAL A 58 -17.47 16.43 9.68
C VAL A 58 -15.97 16.72 9.62
N ASN A 59 -15.21 16.38 10.66
CA ASN A 59 -13.77 16.63 10.73
C ASN A 59 -12.98 15.60 9.89
N ASP A 60 -12.06 16.08 9.05
CA ASP A 60 -11.27 15.22 8.17
C ASP A 60 -10.28 14.32 8.93
N THR A 61 -9.65 14.82 10.00
CA THR A 61 -8.77 13.98 10.83
C THR A 61 -9.56 12.86 11.47
N ASP A 62 -10.76 13.14 11.97
CA ASP A 62 -11.64 12.11 12.54
C ASP A 62 -12.09 11.10 11.49
N LEU A 63 -12.34 11.56 10.25
CA LEU A 63 -12.66 10.69 9.13
C LEU A 63 -11.47 9.77 8.79
N LEU A 64 -10.26 10.31 8.69
CA LEU A 64 -9.04 9.54 8.45
C LEU A 64 -8.75 8.53 9.58
N ARG A 65 -9.02 8.89 10.84
CA ARG A 65 -8.93 7.97 11.98
C ARG A 65 -10.00 6.88 11.92
N THR A 66 -11.21 7.22 11.51
CA THR A 66 -12.31 6.26 11.30
C THR A 66 -11.97 5.25 10.20
N LEU A 67 -11.32 5.73 9.14
CA LEU A 67 -10.83 4.92 8.02
C LEU A 67 -9.53 4.16 8.33
N LYS A 68 -8.99 4.30 9.55
CA LYS A 68 -7.73 3.69 9.99
C LYS A 68 -6.51 4.11 9.16
N VAL A 69 -6.57 5.24 8.47
CA VAL A 69 -5.41 5.85 7.79
C VAL A 69 -4.45 6.45 8.81
N ILE A 70 -5.00 7.15 9.80
CA ILE A 70 -4.27 7.73 10.93
C ILE A 70 -4.64 6.95 12.20
N LEU A 71 -3.64 6.55 12.98
CA LEU A 71 -3.81 5.83 14.24
C LEU A 71 -4.04 6.80 15.42
N PRO A 72 -4.45 6.31 16.60
CA PRO A 72 -4.73 7.16 17.76
C PRO A 72 -3.59 8.09 18.18
N ASP A 73 -2.34 7.71 17.93
CA ASP A 73 -1.12 8.46 18.23
C ASP A 73 -0.68 9.45 17.12
N ASP A 74 -1.55 9.71 16.14
CA ASP A 74 -1.30 10.57 14.97
C ASP A 74 -0.25 10.05 13.97
N THR A 75 0.21 8.81 14.13
CA THR A 75 1.01 8.13 13.11
C THR A 75 0.13 7.57 12.00
N LEU A 76 0.70 7.34 10.83
CA LEU A 76 0.01 6.61 9.76
C LEU A 76 0.02 5.11 10.08
N SER A 77 -1.05 4.43 9.70
CA SER A 77 -1.01 2.97 9.59
C SER A 77 -0.24 2.56 8.33
N VAL A 78 0.25 1.32 8.27
CA VAL A 78 0.87 0.76 7.06
C VAL A 78 -0.09 0.88 5.86
N SER A 79 -1.37 0.53 6.04
CA SER A 79 -2.38 0.68 4.99
C SER A 79 -2.65 2.13 4.60
N GLY A 80 -2.64 3.06 5.56
CA GLY A 80 -2.79 4.48 5.32
C GLY A 80 -1.64 5.05 4.49
N LEU A 81 -0.40 4.71 4.85
CA LEU A 81 0.78 5.10 4.10
C LEU A 81 0.80 4.45 2.71
N TYR A 82 0.44 3.18 2.59
CA TYR A 82 0.47 2.48 1.30
C TYR A 82 -0.63 2.93 0.35
N GLY A 83 -1.81 3.22 0.86
CA GLY A 83 -2.95 3.63 0.05
C GLY A 83 -2.93 5.11 -0.33
N LEU A 84 -2.40 5.98 0.53
CA LEU A 84 -2.53 7.43 0.40
C LEU A 84 -1.23 8.21 0.64
N GLY A 85 -0.10 7.54 0.89
CA GLY A 85 1.20 8.19 1.13
C GLY A 85 1.74 8.91 -0.09
N PHE A 86 2.46 10.01 0.12
CA PHE A 86 3.18 10.68 -0.96
C PHE A 86 4.38 9.86 -1.44
N PHE A 87 5.11 9.24 -0.50
CA PHE A 87 6.28 8.44 -0.81
C PHE A 87 6.42 7.23 0.11
N THR A 88 5.71 6.16 -0.23
CA THR A 88 5.61 4.93 0.55
C THR A 88 6.97 4.25 0.79
N GLN A 89 7.86 4.35 -0.20
CA GLN A 89 9.12 3.63 -0.28
C GLN A 89 10.14 4.12 0.76
N ALA A 90 9.93 5.29 1.37
CA ALA A 90 10.76 5.75 2.50
C ALA A 90 10.58 4.87 3.74
N ALA A 91 9.37 4.37 4.00
CA ALA A 91 9.12 3.46 5.12
C ALA A 91 9.32 2.00 4.69
N GLU A 92 8.80 1.63 3.52
CA GLU A 92 8.85 0.26 3.01
C GLU A 92 9.34 0.23 1.56
N PRO A 93 10.66 0.14 1.32
CA PRO A 93 11.26 0.20 -0.02
C PRO A 93 10.80 -0.92 -0.97
N ALA A 94 10.24 -2.00 -0.43
CA ALA A 94 9.71 -3.12 -1.18
C ALA A 94 8.34 -2.83 -1.82
N LEU A 95 7.63 -1.80 -1.37
CA LEU A 95 6.31 -1.41 -1.88
C LEU A 95 6.45 -0.57 -3.16
N ARG A 96 7.01 -1.16 -4.22
CA ARG A 96 7.20 -0.55 -5.54
C ARG A 96 6.87 -1.54 -6.65
N VAL A 97 6.58 -1.04 -7.84
CA VAL A 97 6.39 -1.90 -9.03
C VAL A 97 7.64 -1.82 -9.89
N THR A 98 8.14 -2.98 -10.34
CA THR A 98 9.22 -3.05 -11.32
C THR A 98 8.73 -3.81 -12.54
N ALA A 99 8.62 -3.13 -13.68
CA ALA A 99 8.27 -3.71 -14.96
C ALA A 99 9.53 -3.98 -15.78
N ALA A 100 9.56 -5.08 -16.53
CA ALA A 100 10.66 -5.41 -17.42
C ALA A 100 10.17 -6.22 -18.62
N VAL A 101 10.72 -5.92 -19.80
CA VAL A 101 10.45 -6.70 -21.02
C VAL A 101 11.40 -7.90 -21.04
N ARG A 102 10.83 -9.11 -20.94
CA ARG A 102 11.60 -10.35 -21.04
C ARG A 102 11.92 -10.65 -22.50
N MET A 103 13.20 -10.79 -22.82
CA MET A 103 13.64 -11.13 -24.17
C MET A 103 13.52 -12.65 -24.41
N PRO A 104 13.22 -13.09 -25.65
CA PRO A 104 13.23 -14.51 -26.00
C PRO A 104 14.60 -15.17 -25.78
N GLU A 105 14.59 -16.46 -25.47
CA GLU A 105 15.83 -17.23 -25.35
C GLU A 105 16.59 -17.27 -26.69
N GLY A 106 17.90 -17.05 -26.66
CA GLY A 106 18.75 -17.03 -27.85
C GLY A 106 19.02 -15.63 -28.45
N PHE A 107 18.36 -14.57 -27.94
CA PHE A 107 18.75 -13.20 -28.26
C PHE A 107 20.06 -12.88 -27.53
N GLY A 108 21.17 -12.75 -28.25
CA GLY A 108 22.49 -12.43 -27.68
C GLY A 108 22.48 -11.05 -27.02
N GLY A 109 22.17 -10.98 -25.72
CA GLY A 109 22.04 -9.75 -24.95
C GLY A 109 21.41 -9.97 -23.56
N PRO A 110 21.17 -8.88 -22.80
CA PRO A 110 20.55 -8.97 -21.48
C PRO A 110 19.18 -9.64 -21.53
N ARG A 111 18.88 -10.50 -20.54
CA ARG A 111 17.60 -11.24 -20.43
C ARG A 111 16.37 -10.33 -20.34
N ASN A 112 16.55 -9.12 -19.79
CA ASN A 112 15.51 -8.11 -19.62
C ASN A 112 15.95 -6.79 -20.28
N ARG A 113 15.02 -6.09 -20.93
CA ARG A 113 15.19 -4.71 -21.42
C ARG A 113 14.09 -3.82 -20.84
N ASN A 114 14.29 -2.50 -20.90
CA ASN A 114 13.34 -1.48 -20.45
C ASN A 114 12.84 -1.75 -19.02
N ILE A 115 13.79 -1.88 -18.08
CA ILE A 115 13.41 -1.97 -16.67
C ILE A 115 12.92 -0.60 -16.25
N GLU A 116 11.69 -0.52 -15.77
CA GLU A 116 11.08 0.67 -15.24
C GLU A 116 10.63 0.41 -13.81
N THR A 117 10.77 1.43 -12.96
CA THR A 117 10.40 1.36 -11.54
C THR A 117 9.40 2.47 -11.27
N PHE A 118 8.28 2.11 -10.67
CA PHE A 118 7.21 3.02 -10.27
C PHE A 118 7.17 3.10 -8.75
N GLU A 119 6.90 4.30 -8.24
CA GLU A 119 6.91 4.64 -6.81
C GLU A 119 5.64 5.42 -6.44
N GLY A 120 5.42 5.68 -5.15
CA GLY A 120 4.18 6.32 -4.65
C GLY A 120 3.19 5.33 -4.04
N ALA A 121 1.95 5.80 -3.86
CA ALA A 121 0.84 5.03 -3.30
C ALA A 121 0.28 4.01 -4.30
N VAL A 122 -0.45 3.00 -3.80
CA VAL A 122 -1.04 1.94 -4.64
C VAL A 122 -1.85 2.46 -5.83
N PRO A 123 -2.73 3.48 -5.69
CA PRO A 123 -3.48 3.99 -6.83
C PRO A 123 -2.56 4.56 -7.94
N ASP A 124 -1.55 5.33 -7.55
CA ASP A 124 -0.59 5.95 -8.46
C ASP A 124 0.27 4.86 -9.14
N LEU A 125 0.76 3.88 -8.37
CA LEU A 125 1.50 2.73 -8.90
C LEU A 125 0.71 1.94 -9.95
N LEU A 126 -0.61 1.79 -9.74
CA LEU A 126 -1.46 1.09 -10.69
C LEU A 126 -1.64 1.91 -11.96
N GLU A 127 -1.89 3.22 -11.85
CA GLU A 127 -2.07 4.12 -12.98
C GLU A 127 -0.79 4.20 -13.84
N ASP A 128 0.37 4.39 -13.21
CA ASP A 128 1.65 4.49 -13.89
C ASP A 128 2.05 3.17 -14.57
N ALA A 129 1.78 2.03 -13.95
CA ALA A 129 2.18 0.73 -14.49
C ALA A 129 1.31 0.25 -15.67
N VAL A 130 0.14 0.85 -15.91
CA VAL A 130 -0.79 0.46 -16.99
C VAL A 130 -0.98 1.52 -18.07
N ALA A 131 -0.37 2.70 -17.92
CA ALA A 131 -0.37 3.78 -18.90
C ALA A 131 0.35 3.40 -20.21
#